data_AF-A0A536I1I4-F1
#
_entry.id   AF-A0A536I1I4-F1
#
_cell.length_a   1.000
_cell.length_b   1.000
_cell.length_c   1.000
_cell.angle_alpha   90.00
_cell.angle_beta   90.00
_cell.angle_gamma   90.00
#
_symmetry.space_group_name_H-M   'P 1'
#
loop_
_entity.id
_entity.type
_entity.pdbx_description
1 polymer ?
#
loop_
_entity_poly.entity_id
_entity_poly.type
_entity_poly.pdbx_seq_one_letter_code
_entity_poly.pdbx_strand_id
1 'polypeptide(L)'
;MVPAGPLAMTTTQHDDHPTERVERVERYEQVRERPMTAAPAASNVNVGTGAPTSVWTATNVVTLIFTVLEVLLLLRFFFKLAGANSNQPLIAALYNATEPLVRPFQGIFPVPEGPPVLDIAAVLSIGFLFLIGLLIVALVRAITNPKRV
;
A
#
# COMPACT_ATOMS: atom_id res chain seq x y z
N MET A 1 -43.55 -61.22 68.04
CA MET A 1 -43.95 -60.39 69.20
C MET A 1 -43.21 -59.07 69.08
N VAL A 2 -43.87 -58.02 68.58
CA VAL A 2 -43.31 -56.66 68.39
C VAL A 2 -44.40 -55.67 68.82
N PRO A 3 -44.11 -54.70 69.72
CA PRO A 3 -45.13 -53.86 70.34
C PRO A 3 -45.47 -52.60 69.52
N ALA A 4 -46.68 -52.11 69.78
CA ALA A 4 -47.27 -50.88 69.25
C ALA A 4 -46.69 -49.60 69.88
N GLY A 5 -46.76 -48.49 69.14
CA GLY A 5 -46.64 -47.13 69.65
C GLY A 5 -47.50 -46.17 68.81
N PRO A 6 -48.15 -45.16 69.41
CA PRO A 6 -49.51 -44.76 69.02
C PRO A 6 -49.64 -43.28 68.60
N LEU A 7 -50.90 -42.89 68.41
CA LEU A 7 -51.46 -41.53 68.49
C LEU A 7 -51.36 -40.71 67.20
N ALA A 8 -52.32 -39.87 66.82
CA ALA A 8 -53.71 -39.62 67.19
C ALA A 8 -54.13 -38.46 66.27
N MET A 9 -55.45 -38.23 66.17
CA MET A 9 -56.03 -36.89 65.95
C MET A 9 -55.85 -36.32 64.52
N THR A 10 -56.81 -35.63 63.90
CA THR A 10 -58.18 -35.26 64.24
C THR A 10 -58.85 -34.77 62.96
N THR A 11 -60.19 -34.77 62.99
CA THR A 11 -61.12 -34.21 62.00
C THR A 11 -60.62 -32.97 61.27
N THR A 12 -60.99 -32.80 60.00
CA THR A 12 -61.57 -31.55 59.46
C THR A 12 -62.21 -31.83 58.10
N GLN A 13 -63.54 -31.90 58.12
CA GLN A 13 -64.49 -31.30 57.18
C GLN A 13 -64.03 -31.05 55.73
N HIS A 14 -64.57 -31.86 54.82
CA HIS A 14 -64.45 -31.74 53.38
C HIS A 14 -65.76 -31.21 52.81
N ASP A 15 -65.78 -29.93 52.47
CA ASP A 15 -66.73 -29.30 51.54
C ASP A 15 -66.00 -28.09 50.93
N ASP A 16 -65.75 -28.10 49.62
CA ASP A 16 -65.87 -26.89 48.77
C ASP A 16 -65.58 -27.21 47.28
N HIS A 17 -66.69 -27.24 46.54
CA HIS A 17 -66.97 -26.89 45.14
C HIS A 17 -65.93 -27.07 44.01
N PRO A 18 -66.32 -27.75 42.90
CA PRO A 18 -65.59 -27.68 41.64
C PRO A 18 -66.03 -26.43 40.86
N THR A 19 -65.11 -25.49 40.63
CA THR A 19 -65.30 -24.47 39.60
C THR A 19 -64.04 -24.35 38.76
N GLU A 20 -64.12 -24.99 37.60
CA GLU A 20 -63.40 -24.64 36.40
C GLU A 20 -63.49 -23.12 36.18
N ARG A 21 -62.37 -22.41 36.41
CA ARG A 21 -62.16 -21.07 35.86
C ARG A 21 -60.98 -21.14 34.91
N VAL A 22 -61.34 -21.34 33.66
CA VAL A 22 -60.63 -20.98 32.45
C VAL A 22 -59.76 -19.72 32.60
N GLU A 23 -58.59 -19.81 31.97
CA GLU A 23 -57.93 -18.71 31.26
C GLU A 23 -57.21 -17.65 32.11
N ARG A 24 -55.92 -17.89 32.33
CA ARG A 24 -54.95 -16.86 32.01
C ARG A 24 -53.68 -17.46 31.43
N VAL A 25 -53.53 -17.19 30.14
CA VAL A 25 -52.37 -17.38 29.29
C VAL A 25 -51.09 -16.88 29.97
N GLU A 26 -50.34 -17.76 30.62
CA GLU A 26 -48.94 -17.54 31.00
C GLU A 26 -47.99 -17.96 29.86
N ARG A 27 -48.35 -17.60 28.62
CA ARG A 27 -47.55 -17.86 27.42
C ARG A 27 -47.06 -16.57 26.77
N TYR A 28 -46.72 -15.58 27.57
CA TYR A 28 -45.94 -14.45 27.08
C TYR A 28 -44.87 -14.15 28.13
N GLU A 29 -43.63 -14.09 27.64
CA GLU A 29 -42.43 -13.73 28.39
C GLU A 29 -41.78 -14.78 29.27
N GLN A 30 -41.34 -15.90 28.67
CA GLN A 30 -40.03 -16.40 29.11
C GLN A 30 -39.33 -17.22 28.04
N VAL A 31 -38.09 -16.80 27.77
CA VAL A 31 -37.05 -17.58 27.09
C VAL A 31 -37.14 -17.65 25.56
N ARG A 32 -37.26 -16.50 24.90
CA ARG A 32 -36.41 -16.26 23.72
C ARG A 32 -35.13 -15.60 24.21
N GLU A 33 -34.26 -16.39 24.81
CA GLU A 33 -32.86 -16.05 24.89
C GLU A 33 -32.39 -15.83 23.46
N ARG A 34 -32.29 -14.56 23.04
CA ARG A 34 -31.31 -14.20 22.04
C ARG A 34 -29.98 -14.57 22.69
N PRO A 35 -29.19 -15.53 22.17
CA PRO A 35 -27.76 -15.44 22.39
C PRO A 35 -27.32 -14.12 21.73
N MET A 36 -27.37 -13.02 22.48
CA MET A 36 -26.56 -11.84 22.22
C MET A 36 -25.13 -12.18 22.64
N THR A 37 -24.53 -13.16 21.97
CA THR A 37 -23.17 -13.63 22.23
C THR A 37 -22.50 -14.03 20.92
N ALA A 38 -22.37 -13.05 20.04
CA ALA A 38 -21.10 -12.63 19.47
C ALA A 38 -21.43 -11.58 18.40
N ALA A 39 -21.06 -10.32 18.65
CA ALA A 39 -20.88 -9.35 17.58
C ALA A 39 -20.08 -10.03 16.45
N PRO A 40 -20.35 -9.72 15.16
CA PRO A 40 -19.53 -10.24 14.07
C PRO A 40 -18.08 -10.04 14.49
N ALA A 41 -17.32 -11.14 14.60
CA ALA A 41 -15.89 -11.08 14.83
C ALA A 41 -15.41 -10.01 13.88
N ALA A 42 -14.91 -8.90 14.45
CA ALA A 42 -14.55 -7.74 13.69
C ALA A 42 -13.78 -8.27 12.49
N SER A 43 -14.26 -8.00 11.27
CA SER A 43 -13.34 -7.96 10.16
C SER A 43 -12.28 -7.02 10.66
N ASN A 44 -11.12 -7.56 11.03
CA ASN A 44 -10.01 -6.75 11.46
C ASN A 44 -9.66 -5.99 10.19
N VAL A 45 -10.35 -4.87 9.97
CA VAL A 45 -9.98 -3.87 9.01
C VAL A 45 -8.71 -3.38 9.63
N ASN A 46 -7.63 -4.00 9.18
CA ASN A 46 -6.29 -3.55 9.45
C ASN A 46 -6.19 -2.20 8.74
N VAL A 47 -6.77 -1.16 9.35
CA VAL A 47 -6.35 0.22 9.18
C VAL A 47 -4.97 0.28 9.81
N GLY A 48 -4.01 -0.38 9.15
CA GLY A 48 -2.61 -0.26 9.47
C GLY A 48 -2.25 1.20 9.27
N THR A 49 -2.44 1.98 10.31
CA THR A 49 -1.83 3.29 10.51
C THR A 49 -0.33 3.07 10.42
N GLY A 50 0.25 3.34 9.25
CA GLY A 50 1.69 3.33 8.98
C GLY A 50 2.23 2.08 8.29
N ALA A 51 1.79 1.79 7.06
CA ALA A 51 2.70 1.15 6.08
C ALA A 51 3.80 2.17 5.69
N PRO A 52 5.05 1.76 5.36
CA PRO A 52 6.22 2.65 5.31
C PRO A 52 6.13 3.64 4.14
N THR A 53 5.45 4.76 4.34
CA THR A 53 5.30 5.85 3.37
C THR A 53 6.65 6.41 2.93
N SER A 54 7.68 6.32 3.77
CA SER A 54 9.02 6.83 3.48
C SER A 54 9.69 6.14 2.29
N VAL A 55 9.52 4.82 2.10
CA VAL A 55 10.28 4.11 1.05
C VAL A 55 9.66 4.28 -0.33
N TRP A 56 8.32 4.31 -0.39
CA TRP A 56 7.61 4.70 -1.61
C TRP A 56 7.98 6.13 -2.02
N THR A 57 8.13 7.04 -1.05
CA THR A 57 8.55 8.42 -1.31
C THR A 57 9.99 8.49 -1.82
N ALA A 58 10.93 7.77 -1.20
CA ALA A 58 12.35 7.77 -1.63
C ALA A 58 12.53 7.22 -3.05
N THR A 59 11.87 6.10 -3.38
CA THR A 59 11.93 5.50 -4.73
C THR A 59 11.41 6.46 -5.79
N ASN A 60 10.30 7.15 -5.50
CA ASN A 60 9.71 8.12 -6.42
C ASN A 60 10.62 9.33 -6.66
N VAL A 61 11.24 9.86 -5.61
CA VAL A 61 12.17 11.01 -5.72
C VAL A 61 13.39 10.64 -6.56
N VAL A 62 14.01 9.48 -6.29
CA VAL A 62 15.14 9.00 -7.09
C VAL A 62 14.74 8.85 -8.55
N THR A 63 13.63 8.14 -8.82
CA THR A 63 13.14 7.94 -10.19
C THR A 63 12.88 9.26 -10.90
N LEU A 64 12.29 10.24 -10.22
CA LEU A 64 12.02 11.57 -10.75
C LEU A 64 13.33 12.28 -11.15
N ILE A 65 14.35 12.26 -10.28
CA ILE A 65 15.64 12.89 -10.57
C ILE A 65 16.27 12.27 -11.82
N PHE A 66 16.37 10.94 -11.87
CA PHE A 66 16.95 10.25 -13.04
C PHE A 66 16.17 10.57 -14.32
N THR A 67 14.84 10.56 -14.24
CA THR A 67 13.97 10.90 -15.38
C THR A 67 14.19 12.34 -15.85
N VAL A 68 14.33 13.30 -14.93
CA VAL A 68 14.62 14.71 -15.28
C VAL A 68 16.00 14.81 -15.96
N LEU A 69 17.03 14.15 -15.43
CA LEU A 69 18.36 14.17 -16.03
C LEU A 69 18.36 13.54 -17.43
N GLU A 70 17.64 12.42 -17.62
CA GLU A 70 17.46 11.78 -18.92
C GLU A 70 16.74 12.70 -19.91
N VAL A 71 15.66 13.38 -19.49
CA VAL A 71 14.93 14.32 -20.34
C VAL A 71 15.83 15.50 -20.76
N LEU A 72 16.64 16.04 -19.85
CA LEU A 72 17.60 17.10 -20.17
C LEU A 72 18.64 16.63 -21.20
N LEU A 73 19.12 15.40 -21.08
CA LEU A 73 20.06 14.82 -22.05
C LEU A 73 19.40 14.53 -23.41
N LEU A 74 18.17 14.03 -23.42
CA LEU A 74 17.39 13.84 -24.64
C LEU A 74 17.16 15.16 -25.35
N LEU A 75 16.84 16.22 -24.59
CA LEU A 75 16.68 17.57 -25.13
C LEU A 75 18.00 18.09 -25.73
N ARG A 76 19.13 17.89 -25.03
CA ARG A 76 20.46 18.20 -25.58
C ARG A 76 20.72 17.47 -26.88
N PHE A 77 20.51 16.16 -26.90
CA PHE A 77 20.73 15.32 -28.06
C PHE A 77 19.90 15.81 -29.25
N PHE A 78 18.61 16.06 -29.02
CA PHE A 78 17.69 16.55 -30.03
C PHE A 78 18.11 17.93 -30.57
N PHE A 79 18.50 18.86 -29.70
CA PHE A 79 18.94 20.19 -30.13
C PHE A 79 20.26 20.18 -30.89
N LYS A 80 21.23 19.35 -30.50
CA LYS A 80 22.47 19.20 -31.29
C LYS A 80 22.20 18.56 -32.66
N LEU A 81 21.32 17.55 -32.69
CA LEU A 81 20.90 16.92 -33.93
C LEU A 81 20.14 17.89 -34.84
N ALA A 82 19.30 18.77 -34.27
CA ALA A 82 18.58 19.80 -35.01
C ALA A 82 19.46 21.00 -35.42
N GLY A 83 20.74 21.04 -35.04
CA GLY A 83 21.63 22.17 -35.33
C GLY A 83 21.26 23.44 -34.57
N ALA A 84 20.73 23.31 -33.35
CA ALA A 84 20.34 24.45 -32.52
C ALA A 84 21.52 25.39 -32.25
N ASN A 85 21.26 26.69 -32.32
CA ASN A 85 22.27 27.72 -32.12
C ASN A 85 22.74 27.76 -30.65
N SER A 86 23.98 27.37 -30.40
CA SER A 86 24.60 27.38 -29.06
C SER A 86 24.82 28.77 -28.47
N ASN A 87 24.68 29.83 -29.28
CA ASN A 87 24.73 31.21 -28.77
C ASN A 87 23.42 31.63 -28.09
N GLN A 88 22.34 30.86 -28.23
CA GLN A 88 21.09 31.12 -27.51
C GLN A 88 21.26 30.76 -26.02
N PRO A 89 20.93 31.69 -25.09
CA PRO A 89 21.19 31.49 -23.66
C PRO A 89 20.59 30.20 -23.08
N LEU A 90 19.37 29.85 -23.49
CA LEU A 90 18.69 28.63 -23.03
C LEU A 90 19.41 27.35 -23.48
N ILE A 91 19.85 27.31 -24.75
CA ILE A 91 20.56 26.16 -25.32
C ILE A 91 21.95 26.04 -24.68
N ALA A 92 22.66 27.17 -24.53
CA ALA A 92 23.94 27.23 -23.85
C ALA A 92 23.84 26.72 -22.40
N ALA A 93 22.83 27.19 -21.65
CA ALA A 93 22.60 26.77 -20.28
C ALA A 93 22.33 25.26 -20.18
N LEU A 94 21.50 24.72 -21.08
CA LEU A 94 21.23 23.28 -21.14
C LEU A 94 22.50 22.47 -21.43
N TYR A 95 23.28 22.86 -22.43
CA TYR A 95 24.51 22.16 -22.79
C TYR A 95 25.53 22.19 -21.65
N ASN A 96 25.68 23.34 -20.99
CA ASN A 96 26.58 23.50 -19.85
C ASN A 96 26.12 22.68 -18.63
N ALA A 97 24.83 22.69 -18.32
CA ALA A 97 24.27 21.95 -17.19
C ALA A 97 24.42 20.42 -17.36
N THR A 98 24.31 19.94 -18.60
CA THR A 98 24.42 18.51 -18.94
C THR A 98 25.85 18.08 -19.28
N GLU A 99 26.80 19.01 -19.39
CA GLU A 99 28.18 18.73 -19.79
C GLU A 99 28.90 17.73 -18.87
N PRO A 100 28.80 17.80 -17.54
CA PRO A 100 29.44 16.82 -16.66
C PRO A 100 28.92 15.39 -16.85
N LEU A 101 27.65 15.25 -17.28
CA LEU A 101 27.02 13.94 -17.47
C LEU A 101 27.51 13.24 -18.74
N VAL A 102 27.88 14.01 -19.77
CA VAL A 102 28.37 13.49 -21.05
C VAL A 102 29.88 13.37 -21.14
N ARG A 103 30.62 14.16 -20.35
CA ARG A 103 32.08 14.21 -20.37
C ARG A 103 32.76 12.83 -20.33
N PRO A 104 32.31 11.85 -19.51
CA PRO A 104 32.96 10.53 -19.47
C PRO A 104 32.89 9.75 -20.79
N PHE A 105 31.93 10.09 -21.67
CA PHE A 105 31.69 9.39 -22.93
C PHE A 105 32.22 10.17 -24.16
N GLN A 106 32.79 11.35 -23.93
CA GLN A 106 33.40 12.15 -25.00
C GLN A 106 34.68 11.48 -25.51
N GLY A 107 34.82 11.41 -26.83
CA GLY A 107 36.00 10.82 -27.48
C GLY A 107 35.98 9.31 -27.63
N ILE A 108 34.93 8.60 -27.19
CA ILE A 108 34.77 7.16 -27.45
C ILE A 108 34.63 6.87 -28.95
N PHE A 109 33.90 7.73 -29.65
CA PHE A 109 33.66 7.63 -31.09
C PHE A 109 34.11 8.91 -31.79
N PRO A 110 34.59 8.81 -33.05
CA PRO A 110 34.87 9.98 -33.86
C PRO A 110 33.59 10.79 -34.10
N VAL A 111 33.69 12.10 -33.94
CA VAL A 111 32.56 13.03 -34.10
C VAL A 111 32.56 13.55 -35.55
N PRO A 112 31.44 13.47 -36.29
CA PRO A 112 31.33 14.05 -37.62
C PRO A 112 31.57 15.57 -37.58
N GLU A 113 32.32 16.09 -38.54
CA GLU A 113 32.49 17.54 -38.71
C GLU A 113 31.28 18.15 -39.42
N GLY A 114 30.62 19.11 -38.77
CA GLY A 114 29.53 19.91 -39.34
C GLY A 114 28.12 19.52 -38.85
N PRO A 115 27.15 20.48 -38.83
CA PRO A 115 25.76 20.19 -38.49
C PRO A 115 25.06 19.37 -39.60
N PRO A 116 24.13 18.47 -39.25
CA PRO A 116 23.69 18.10 -37.91
C PRO A 116 24.73 17.24 -37.16
N VAL A 117 25.02 17.59 -35.90
CA VAL A 117 26.00 16.86 -35.08
C VAL A 117 25.28 15.84 -34.22
N LEU A 118 25.47 14.56 -34.53
CA LEU A 118 25.00 13.48 -33.70
C LEU A 118 25.92 13.35 -32.47
N ASP A 119 25.44 13.79 -31.31
CA ASP A 119 26.18 13.69 -30.04
C ASP A 119 26.07 12.26 -29.49
N ILE A 120 26.95 11.38 -29.96
CA ILE A 120 26.99 9.97 -29.52
C ILE A 120 27.23 9.89 -28.01
N ALA A 121 28.03 10.79 -27.44
CA ALA A 121 28.28 10.85 -26.00
C ALA A 121 26.98 11.12 -25.22
N ALA A 122 26.10 11.99 -25.72
CA ALA A 122 24.79 12.21 -25.12
C ALA A 122 23.90 10.95 -25.15
N VAL A 123 23.88 10.21 -26.25
CA VAL A 123 23.14 8.95 -26.36
C VAL A 123 23.64 7.93 -25.34
N LEU A 124 24.96 7.79 -25.20
CA LEU A 124 25.58 6.90 -24.22
C LEU A 124 25.25 7.32 -22.78
N SER A 125 25.29 8.63 -22.47
CA SER A 125 24.88 9.12 -21.14
C SER A 125 23.44 8.82 -20.80
N ILE A 126 22.52 8.94 -21.77
CA ILE A 126 21.10 8.60 -21.56
C ILE A 126 20.99 7.11 -21.20
N GLY A 127 21.58 6.23 -22.02
CA GLY A 127 21.56 4.79 -21.76
C GLY A 127 22.19 4.43 -20.41
N PHE A 128 23.32 5.05 -20.07
CA PHE A 128 24.01 4.82 -18.81
C PHE A 128 23.22 5.29 -17.58
N LEU A 129 22.69 6.51 -17.60
CA LEU A 129 21.86 7.03 -16.50
C LEU A 129 20.58 6.22 -16.33
N PHE A 130 19.95 5.80 -17.42
CA PHE A 130 18.77 4.93 -17.37
C PHE A 130 19.09 3.59 -16.69
N LEU A 131 20.20 2.96 -17.06
CA LEU A 131 20.64 1.71 -16.42
C LEU A 131 20.95 1.91 -14.93
N ILE A 132 21.61 3.01 -14.54
CA ILE A 132 21.86 3.33 -13.13
C ILE A 132 20.56 3.58 -12.38
N GLY A 133 19.64 4.36 -12.94
CA GLY A 133 18.34 4.64 -12.33
C GLY A 133 17.56 3.36 -12.08
N LEU A 134 17.48 2.48 -13.09
CA LEU A 134 16.87 1.16 -12.95
C LEU A 134 17.56 0.31 -11.88
N LEU A 135 18.89 0.28 -11.85
CA LEU A 135 19.65 -0.47 -10.85
C LEU A 135 19.34 0.02 -9.43
N ILE A 136 19.32 1.34 -9.21
CA ILE A 136 19.04 1.91 -7.89
C ILE A 136 17.61 1.57 -7.47
N VAL A 137 16.62 1.74 -8.35
CA VAL A 137 15.22 1.39 -8.06
C VAL A 137 15.08 -0.10 -7.73
N ALA A 138 15.76 -0.97 -8.48
CA ALA A 138 15.77 -2.41 -8.23
C ALA A 138 16.38 -2.76 -6.86
N LEU A 139 17.49 -2.11 -6.49
CA LEU A 139 18.15 -2.29 -5.19
C LEU A 139 17.25 -1.83 -4.04
N VAL A 140 16.67 -0.63 -4.14
CA VAL A 140 15.74 -0.11 -3.12
C VAL A 140 14.56 -1.08 -2.94
N ARG A 141 13.99 -1.58 -4.04
CA ARG A 141 12.89 -2.54 -3.99
C ARG A 141 13.31 -3.87 -3.38
N ALA A 142 14.50 -4.38 -3.71
CA ALA A 142 15.03 -5.64 -3.18
C ALA A 142 15.23 -5.60 -1.66
N ILE A 143 15.76 -4.48 -1.15
CA ILE A 143 15.98 -4.28 0.29
C ILE A 143 14.65 -4.07 1.04
N THR A 144 13.69 -3.39 0.41
CA THR A 144 12.43 -2.99 1.07
C THR A 144 11.38 -4.09 1.07
N ASN A 145 11.34 -4.90 0.03
CA ASN A 145 10.40 -6.01 -0.09
C ASN A 145 11.17 -7.32 -0.20
N PRO A 146 11.82 -7.78 0.88
CA PRO A 146 12.35 -9.13 0.92
C PRO A 146 11.14 -10.03 0.75
N LYS A 147 11.00 -10.63 -0.44
CA LYS A 147 10.04 -11.71 -0.62
C LYS A 147 10.40 -12.71 0.47
N ARG A 148 9.49 -12.89 1.45
CA ARG A 148 9.55 -13.95 2.44
C ARG A 148 9.73 -15.25 1.65
N VAL A 149 10.95 -15.79 1.69
CA VAL A 149 11.26 -17.15 1.25
C VAL A 149 10.86 -18.10 2.36
#